data_AF-A0AA88IT84-F1
#
_entry.id   AF-A0AA88IT84-F1
#
_cell.length_a   1.000
_cell.length_b   1.000
_cell.length_c   1.000
_cell.angle_alpha   90.00
_cell.angle_beta   90.00
_cell.angle_gamma   90.00
#
_symmetry.space_group_name_H-M   'P 1'
#
loop_
_entity.id
_entity.type
_entity.pdbx_description
1 polymer ?
#
loop_
_entity_poly.entity_id
_entity_poly.type
_entity_poly.pdbx_seq_one_letter_code
_entity_poly.pdbx_strand_id
1 'polypeptide(L)'
;MKVNVVSRGSKEIVKGGVHLSDSATVADLQEAIHQRTKKFYPERQRLTLPIQPGSKERPVVLSSRKSLKDYCGGNSDNLTVVFKDLGPQVSYRILFFWEYLGPLIIYPLFYYLPVYQFFGYKGERAIHPVQTYAMYYWCFHYFKRIMETFFVHRFSHATSPLSNVFRNCAYYWTFGAFIAYYVNHPLYTPVSDLQMKIGFGLGIICQIANFYCHILLSNLRGPDGSGGYQIPRGFLFNIVTCANYTTEIYQWLGFNIATQTVAGYVFLVVAALIMSNWALAKHRRLRKLFVCKMFIRIWMIDLCDFAYSSLTGIAIRRKRWKTEVSTQMGTFTSVPVEASGEPAPPFSPIWYYVLGPRA
;
A
#
# COMPACT_ATOMS: atom_id res chain seq x y z
N MET A 1 -1.81 1.16 -38.57
CA MET A 1 -1.60 -0.19 -37.98
C MET A 1 -2.92 -0.92 -37.68
N LYS A 2 -3.01 -2.24 -37.91
CA LYS A 2 -4.13 -3.10 -37.47
C LYS A 2 -3.76 -3.86 -36.20
N VAL A 3 -4.63 -3.81 -35.19
CA VAL A 3 -4.42 -4.48 -33.90
C VAL A 3 -5.46 -5.57 -33.68
N ASN A 4 -5.02 -6.82 -33.60
CA ASN A 4 -5.87 -7.97 -33.28
C ASN A 4 -5.98 -8.12 -31.76
N VAL A 5 -7.20 -8.04 -31.24
CA VAL A 5 -7.49 -8.12 -29.80
C VAL A 5 -8.10 -9.49 -29.49
N VAL A 6 -7.29 -10.37 -28.88
CA VAL A 6 -7.66 -11.76 -28.59
C VAL A 6 -7.73 -12.03 -27.09
N SER A 7 -8.55 -12.99 -26.69
CA SER A 7 -8.53 -13.53 -25.32
C SER A 7 -7.35 -14.49 -25.13
N ARG A 8 -7.11 -14.91 -23.88
CA ARG A 8 -6.11 -15.97 -23.59
C ARG A 8 -6.35 -17.29 -24.32
N GLY A 9 -7.61 -17.60 -24.66
CA GLY A 9 -7.96 -18.79 -25.45
C GLY A 9 -8.01 -18.52 -26.96
N SER A 10 -7.30 -17.49 -27.44
CA SER A 10 -7.26 -17.06 -28.85
C SER A 10 -8.61 -16.63 -29.46
N LYS A 11 -9.70 -16.59 -28.69
CA LYS A 11 -10.99 -16.05 -29.14
C LYS A 11 -10.88 -14.54 -29.38
N GLU A 12 -11.28 -14.05 -30.55
CA GLU A 12 -11.36 -12.62 -30.83
C GLU A 12 -12.37 -11.92 -29.89
N ILE A 13 -11.91 -10.86 -29.21
CA ILE A 13 -12.76 -10.01 -28.38
C ILE A 13 -13.39 -8.92 -29.23
N VAL A 14 -12.63 -8.37 -30.18
CA VAL A 14 -13.09 -7.39 -31.16
C VAL A 14 -12.99 -8.00 -32.54
N LYS A 15 -14.16 -8.35 -33.13
CA LYS A 15 -14.22 -8.93 -34.48
C LYS A 15 -13.54 -8.02 -35.50
N GLY A 16 -12.67 -8.60 -36.31
CA GLY A 16 -11.96 -7.88 -37.39
C GLY A 16 -10.80 -6.98 -36.93
N GLY A 17 -10.49 -6.96 -35.62
CA GLY A 17 -9.45 -6.10 -35.06
C GLY A 17 -9.78 -4.61 -35.06
N VAL A 18 -8.86 -3.80 -34.55
CA VAL A 18 -8.98 -2.34 -34.47
C VAL A 18 -7.94 -1.70 -35.40
N HIS A 19 -8.38 -0.81 -36.28
CA HIS A 19 -7.48 -0.01 -37.12
C HIS A 19 -7.19 1.31 -36.41
N LEU A 20 -5.92 1.58 -36.17
CA LEU A 20 -5.45 2.78 -35.51
C LEU A 20 -4.39 3.48 -36.37
N SER A 21 -4.28 4.79 -36.17
CA SER A 21 -3.20 5.58 -36.76
C SER A 21 -1.85 5.11 -36.23
N ASP A 22 -0.82 5.44 -36.98
CA ASP A 22 0.55 5.06 -36.68
C ASP A 22 1.17 5.78 -35.47
N SER A 23 0.56 6.88 -35.05
CA SER A 23 0.90 7.63 -33.84
C SER A 23 0.05 7.23 -32.62
N ALA A 24 -0.85 6.25 -32.76
CA ALA A 24 -1.77 5.88 -31.71
C ALA A 24 -1.06 5.25 -30.49
N THR A 25 -1.56 5.61 -29.33
CA THR A 25 -1.14 5.10 -28.03
C THR A 25 -1.95 3.88 -27.63
N VAL A 26 -1.49 3.19 -26.59
CA VAL A 26 -2.27 2.11 -25.97
C VAL A 26 -3.59 2.62 -25.38
N ALA A 27 -3.66 3.88 -24.91
CA ALA A 27 -4.91 4.49 -24.46
C ALA A 27 -5.94 4.61 -25.60
N ASP A 28 -5.50 4.99 -26.80
CA ASP A 28 -6.38 5.08 -27.97
C ASP A 28 -6.94 3.70 -28.36
N LEU A 29 -6.13 2.65 -28.22
CA LEU A 29 -6.59 1.27 -28.39
C LEU A 29 -7.63 0.87 -27.33
N GLN A 30 -7.40 1.21 -26.07
CA GLN A 30 -8.36 0.93 -24.99
C GLN A 30 -9.69 1.65 -25.25
N GLU A 31 -9.66 2.91 -25.69
CA GLU A 31 -10.87 3.66 -26.03
C GLU A 31 -11.59 3.07 -27.25
N ALA A 32 -10.85 2.68 -28.29
CA ALA A 32 -11.44 2.02 -29.45
C ALA A 32 -12.12 0.68 -29.10
N ILE A 33 -11.54 -0.09 -28.18
CA ILE A 33 -12.17 -1.31 -27.64
C ILE A 33 -13.45 -0.95 -26.88
N HIS A 34 -13.43 0.11 -26.06
CA HIS A 34 -14.59 0.58 -25.29
C HIS A 34 -15.73 1.05 -26.21
N GLN A 35 -15.42 1.77 -27.29
CA GLN A 35 -16.40 2.22 -28.26
C GLN A 35 -17.14 1.05 -28.92
N ARG A 36 -16.41 -0.03 -29.26
CA ARG A 36 -17.01 -1.25 -29.82
C ARG A 36 -17.71 -2.11 -28.77
N THR A 37 -17.22 -2.13 -27.54
CA THR A 37 -17.80 -2.91 -26.44
C THR A 37 -17.88 -2.06 -25.17
N LYS A 38 -19.02 -1.38 -24.98
CA LYS A 38 -19.23 -0.42 -23.88
C LYS A 38 -19.00 -0.98 -22.48
N LYS A 39 -19.13 -2.30 -22.30
CA LYS A 39 -18.80 -3.00 -21.03
C LYS A 39 -17.33 -2.85 -20.61
N PHE A 40 -16.41 -2.75 -21.56
CA PHE A 40 -14.97 -2.75 -21.31
C PHE A 40 -14.43 -1.32 -21.37
N TYR A 41 -14.71 -0.52 -20.36
CA TYR A 41 -14.08 0.80 -20.22
C TYR A 41 -12.56 0.68 -19.96
N PRO A 42 -11.75 1.68 -20.33
CA PRO A 42 -10.29 1.55 -20.41
C PRO A 42 -9.60 0.93 -19.18
N GLU A 43 -9.97 1.34 -17.97
CA GLU A 43 -9.35 0.87 -16.73
C GLU A 43 -9.66 -0.60 -16.41
N ARG A 44 -10.75 -1.15 -16.95
CA ARG A 44 -11.12 -2.58 -16.83
C ARG A 44 -10.28 -3.48 -17.74
N GLN A 45 -9.59 -2.88 -18.71
CA GLN A 45 -8.82 -3.61 -19.71
C GLN A 45 -7.37 -3.78 -19.26
N ARG A 46 -6.88 -5.02 -19.25
CA ARG A 46 -5.45 -5.30 -19.21
C ARG A 46 -5.01 -5.90 -20.53
N LEU A 47 -4.15 -5.17 -21.24
CA LEU A 47 -3.58 -5.59 -22.51
C LEU A 47 -2.14 -6.08 -22.30
N THR A 48 -1.82 -7.23 -22.87
CA THR A 48 -0.48 -7.83 -22.81
C THR A 48 -0.05 -8.36 -24.15
N LEU A 49 1.26 -8.43 -24.39
CA LEU A 49 1.79 -9.16 -25.54
C LEU A 49 1.55 -10.67 -25.40
N PRO A 50 1.33 -11.40 -26.52
CA PRO A 50 1.20 -12.84 -26.50
C PRO A 50 2.51 -13.48 -26.03
N ILE A 51 2.39 -14.55 -25.25
CA ILE A 51 3.53 -15.35 -24.79
C ILE A 51 3.57 -16.61 -25.65
N GLN A 52 4.77 -17.05 -26.03
CA GLN A 52 4.97 -18.33 -26.69
C GLN A 52 4.51 -19.48 -25.76
N PRO A 53 3.73 -20.46 -26.25
CA PRO A 53 3.31 -21.62 -25.47
C PRO A 53 4.54 -22.34 -24.88
N GLY A 54 4.59 -22.47 -23.55
CA GLY A 54 5.67 -23.18 -22.85
C GLY A 54 6.81 -22.30 -22.30
N SER A 55 6.85 -20.99 -22.58
CA SER A 55 7.84 -20.11 -21.95
C SER A 55 7.48 -19.80 -20.49
N LYS A 56 8.49 -19.71 -19.62
CA LYS A 56 8.33 -19.28 -18.21
C LYS A 56 8.30 -17.75 -18.06
N GLU A 57 8.35 -17.01 -19.17
CA GLU A 57 8.43 -15.56 -19.18
C GLU A 57 7.07 -14.93 -18.86
N ARG A 58 7.10 -13.77 -18.20
CA ARG A 58 5.87 -13.07 -17.83
C ARG A 58 5.39 -12.21 -19.00
N PRO A 59 4.07 -12.10 -19.20
CA PRO A 59 3.54 -11.28 -20.28
C PRO A 59 3.90 -9.81 -20.07
N VAL A 60 4.47 -9.19 -21.09
CA VAL A 60 4.72 -7.75 -21.12
C VAL A 60 3.37 -7.03 -21.12
N VAL A 61 3.13 -6.19 -20.10
CA VAL A 61 1.93 -5.37 -19.98
C VAL A 61 2.11 -4.11 -20.80
N LEU A 62 1.09 -3.75 -21.58
CA LEU A 62 1.09 -2.56 -22.41
C LEU A 62 0.75 -1.32 -21.56
N SER A 63 1.65 -0.34 -21.59
CA SER A 63 1.48 0.96 -20.93
C SER A 63 0.56 1.89 -21.71
N SER A 64 -0.50 2.41 -21.10
CA SER A 64 -1.44 3.33 -21.74
C SER A 64 -0.79 4.55 -22.40
N ARG A 65 0.36 5.01 -21.89
CA ARG A 65 1.07 6.21 -22.38
C ARG A 65 2.06 5.95 -23.51
N LYS A 66 2.44 4.70 -23.75
CA LYS A 66 3.43 4.37 -24.79
C LYS A 66 2.75 4.23 -26.14
N SER A 67 3.53 4.48 -27.19
CA SER A 67 3.07 4.25 -28.56
C SER A 67 2.91 2.75 -28.78
N LEU A 68 1.91 2.36 -29.57
CA LEU A 68 1.76 0.97 -30.00
C LEU A 68 2.97 0.50 -30.84
N LYS A 69 3.64 1.43 -31.52
CA LYS A 69 4.87 1.15 -32.28
C LYS A 69 6.03 0.70 -31.39
N ASP A 70 6.10 1.17 -30.15
CA ASP A 70 7.16 0.76 -29.20
C ASP A 70 7.12 -0.75 -28.88
N TYR A 71 5.97 -1.38 -29.13
CA TYR A 71 5.75 -2.81 -28.90
C TYR A 71 5.74 -3.63 -30.20
N CYS A 72 5.81 -2.97 -31.35
CA CYS A 72 5.98 -3.64 -32.63
C CYS A 72 7.48 -3.76 -32.89
N GLY A 73 7.98 -4.97 -33.16
CA GLY A 73 9.40 -5.24 -33.43
C GLY A 73 9.90 -4.65 -34.76
N GLY A 74 9.76 -3.34 -34.96
CA GLY A 74 10.36 -2.56 -36.04
C GLY A 74 9.70 -2.65 -37.42
N ASN A 75 8.83 -3.63 -37.73
CA ASN A 75 8.36 -3.78 -39.14
C ASN A 75 7.04 -4.53 -39.36
N SER A 76 6.10 -4.51 -38.42
CA SER A 76 4.82 -5.22 -38.56
C SER A 76 3.63 -4.26 -38.52
N ASP A 77 2.88 -4.17 -39.63
CA ASP A 77 1.60 -3.43 -39.70
C ASP A 77 0.49 -4.06 -38.84
N ASN A 78 0.73 -5.27 -38.33
CA ASN A 78 -0.18 -6.06 -37.51
C ASN A 78 0.41 -6.32 -36.13
N LEU A 79 -0.31 -5.90 -35.08
CA LEU A 79 0.01 -6.20 -33.68
C LEU A 79 -1.07 -7.11 -33.09
N THR A 80 -0.68 -8.21 -32.44
CA THR A 80 -1.63 -9.03 -31.68
C THR A 80 -1.49 -8.73 -30.20
N VAL A 81 -2.60 -8.42 -29.53
CA VAL A 81 -2.65 -8.15 -28.09
C VAL A 81 -3.62 -9.08 -27.40
N VAL A 82 -3.22 -9.59 -26.24
CA VAL A 82 -4.05 -10.42 -25.37
C VAL A 82 -4.80 -9.52 -24.41
N PHE A 83 -6.13 -9.55 -24.50
CA PHE A 83 -7.05 -8.87 -23.61
C PHE A 83 -7.40 -9.73 -22.39
N LYS A 84 -7.34 -9.10 -21.22
CA LYS A 84 -7.85 -9.65 -19.97
C LYS A 84 -8.81 -8.66 -19.31
N ASP A 85 -10.02 -9.14 -19.01
CA ASP A 85 -10.99 -8.42 -18.18
C ASP A 85 -10.55 -8.45 -16.71
N LEU A 86 -10.36 -7.28 -16.10
CA LEU A 86 -10.04 -7.13 -14.68
C LEU A 86 -11.27 -7.09 -13.77
N GLY A 87 -12.47 -7.00 -14.34
CA GLY A 87 -13.72 -6.77 -13.62
C GLY A 87 -13.89 -5.30 -13.20
N PRO A 88 -14.96 -4.97 -12.44
CA PRO A 88 -15.22 -3.61 -11.97
C PRO A 88 -14.02 -3.04 -11.19
N GLN A 89 -13.54 -1.89 -11.64
CA GLN A 89 -12.42 -1.14 -11.10
C GLN A 89 -12.90 0.16 -10.44
N VAL A 90 -12.24 0.53 -9.34
CA VAL A 90 -12.43 1.81 -8.65
C VAL A 90 -11.10 2.53 -8.50
N SER A 91 -11.12 3.86 -8.38
CA SER A 91 -9.89 4.61 -8.12
C SER A 91 -9.33 4.29 -6.74
N TYR A 92 -8.00 4.34 -6.60
CA TYR A 92 -7.37 4.16 -5.29
C TYR A 92 -7.83 5.19 -4.26
N ARG A 93 -8.10 6.43 -4.68
CA ARG A 93 -8.64 7.47 -3.79
C ARG A 93 -9.96 7.04 -3.14
N ILE A 94 -10.88 6.49 -3.93
CA ILE A 94 -12.17 5.99 -3.42
C ILE A 94 -11.95 4.79 -2.50
N LEU A 95 -11.09 3.85 -2.89
CA LEU A 95 -10.79 2.67 -2.07
C LEU A 95 -10.28 3.07 -0.69
N PHE A 96 -9.28 3.96 -0.61
CA PHE A 96 -8.70 4.37 0.67
C PHE A 96 -9.61 5.28 1.49
N PHE A 97 -10.44 6.10 0.83
CA PHE A 97 -11.47 6.85 1.53
C PHE A 97 -12.40 5.93 2.32
N TRP A 98 -12.99 4.93 1.67
CA TRP A 98 -13.90 3.98 2.35
C TRP A 98 -13.18 3.08 3.36
N GLU A 99 -11.94 2.68 3.07
CA GLU A 99 -11.08 1.95 4.00
C GLU A 99 -10.94 2.68 5.35
N TYR A 100 -10.71 3.99 5.31
CA TYR A 100 -10.44 4.81 6.51
C TYR A 100 -11.69 5.47 7.11
N LEU A 101 -12.75 5.66 6.33
CA LEU A 101 -13.99 6.25 6.82
C LEU A 101 -14.63 5.42 7.93
N GLY A 102 -14.60 4.08 7.81
CA GLY A 102 -15.17 3.20 8.81
C GLY A 102 -14.55 3.38 10.20
N PRO A 103 -13.23 3.18 10.38
CA PRO A 103 -12.58 3.41 11.67
C PRO A 103 -12.79 4.82 12.23
N LEU A 104 -12.88 5.84 11.37
CA LEU A 104 -13.15 7.22 11.76
C LEU A 104 -14.56 7.41 12.34
N ILE A 105 -15.56 6.69 11.83
CA ILE A 105 -16.96 6.77 12.30
C ILE A 105 -17.19 5.80 13.46
N ILE A 106 -16.76 4.54 13.31
CA ILE A 106 -17.03 3.45 14.24
C ILE A 106 -16.48 3.76 15.64
N TYR A 107 -15.25 4.29 15.73
CA TYR A 107 -14.65 4.53 17.04
C TYR A 107 -15.43 5.55 17.88
N PRO A 108 -15.81 6.74 17.36
CA PRO A 108 -16.74 7.65 18.02
C PRO A 108 -18.08 7.02 18.40
N LEU A 109 -18.63 6.08 17.64
CA LEU A 109 -19.89 5.42 18.02
C LEU A 109 -19.75 4.66 19.34
N PHE A 110 -18.65 3.93 19.56
CA PHE A 110 -18.38 3.29 20.86
C PHE A 110 -18.10 4.30 21.98
N TYR A 111 -17.53 5.46 21.65
CA TYR A 111 -17.24 6.50 22.65
C TYR A 111 -18.48 7.34 23.02
N TYR A 112 -19.36 7.71 22.09
CA TYR A 112 -20.49 8.61 22.41
C TYR A 112 -21.81 7.88 22.65
N LEU A 113 -22.05 6.74 21.98
CA LEU A 113 -23.31 6.03 22.10
C LEU A 113 -23.26 4.98 23.22
N PRO A 114 -24.42 4.65 23.83
CA PRO A 114 -24.52 3.64 24.88
C PRO A 114 -24.46 2.20 24.32
N VAL A 115 -23.51 1.91 23.43
CA VAL A 115 -23.38 0.61 22.74
C VAL A 115 -23.31 -0.56 23.74
N TYR A 116 -22.66 -0.35 24.88
CA TYR A 116 -22.49 -1.37 25.92
C TYR A 116 -23.78 -1.72 26.67
N GLN A 117 -24.81 -0.86 26.65
CA GLN A 117 -26.10 -1.19 27.25
C GLN A 117 -26.78 -2.35 26.50
N PHE A 118 -26.62 -2.42 25.17
CA PHE A 118 -27.09 -3.54 24.36
C PHE A 118 -26.35 -4.85 24.67
N PHE A 119 -25.16 -4.77 25.26
CA PHE A 119 -24.37 -5.91 25.72
C PHE A 119 -24.59 -6.24 27.21
N GLY A 120 -25.56 -5.60 27.87
CA GLY A 120 -25.93 -5.89 29.26
C GLY A 120 -25.23 -5.03 30.31
N TYR A 121 -24.38 -4.08 29.92
CA TYR A 121 -23.74 -3.14 30.86
C TYR A 121 -24.67 -1.95 31.11
N LYS A 122 -25.57 -2.09 32.09
CA LYS A 122 -26.63 -1.11 32.42
C LYS A 122 -26.21 0.02 33.38
N GLY A 123 -24.96 0.06 33.80
CA GLY A 123 -24.43 1.10 34.71
C GLY A 123 -24.02 2.38 33.99
N GLU A 124 -23.87 3.47 34.74
CA GLU A 124 -23.23 4.68 34.25
C GLU A 124 -21.76 4.41 33.92
N ARG A 125 -21.35 4.71 32.68
CA ARG A 125 -19.97 4.54 32.26
C ARG A 125 -19.14 5.76 32.65
N ALA A 126 -18.24 5.60 33.61
CA ALA A 126 -17.20 6.58 33.86
C ALA A 126 -16.22 6.63 32.67
N ILE A 127 -16.03 7.82 32.09
CA ILE A 127 -15.09 8.02 30.99
C ILE A 127 -13.78 8.54 31.58
N HIS A 128 -12.70 7.78 31.39
CA HIS A 128 -11.36 8.17 31.81
C HIS A 128 -10.66 9.06 30.77
N PRO A 129 -9.75 9.96 31.19
CA PRO A 129 -9.01 10.83 30.26
C PRO A 129 -8.30 10.08 29.12
N VAL A 130 -7.78 8.87 29.42
CA VAL A 130 -7.14 7.99 28.42
C VAL A 130 -8.08 7.67 27.27
N GLN A 131 -9.37 7.41 27.56
CA GLN A 131 -10.37 7.06 26.55
C GLN A 131 -10.69 8.26 25.65
N THR A 132 -10.81 9.45 26.26
CA THR A 132 -11.02 10.70 25.52
C THR A 132 -9.82 11.02 24.61
N TYR A 133 -8.60 10.90 25.11
CA TYR A 133 -7.39 11.11 24.30
C TYR A 133 -7.22 10.03 23.23
N ALA A 134 -7.56 8.77 23.52
CA ALA A 134 -7.54 7.70 22.54
C ALA A 134 -8.52 7.98 21.39
N MET A 135 -9.73 8.48 21.70
CA MET A 135 -10.73 8.87 20.71
C MET A 135 -10.21 9.98 19.80
N TYR A 136 -9.66 11.06 20.37
CA TYR A 136 -9.09 12.15 19.57
C TYR A 136 -7.88 11.70 18.74
N TYR A 137 -6.96 10.94 19.32
CA TYR A 137 -5.79 10.40 18.62
C TYR A 137 -6.21 9.52 17.45
N TRP A 138 -7.17 8.62 17.66
CA TRP A 138 -7.68 7.70 16.65
C TRP A 138 -8.37 8.46 15.51
N CYS A 139 -9.26 9.40 15.84
CA CYS A 139 -9.94 10.21 14.84
C CYS A 139 -8.95 11.06 14.05
N PHE A 140 -7.98 11.70 14.73
CA PHE A 140 -6.92 12.47 14.08
C PHE A 140 -6.09 11.59 13.14
N HIS A 141 -5.76 10.35 13.56
CA HIS A 141 -5.08 9.39 12.69
C HIS A 141 -5.84 9.14 11.40
N TYR A 142 -7.09 8.68 11.47
CA TYR A 142 -7.82 8.32 10.26
C TYR A 142 -8.23 9.53 9.43
N PHE A 143 -8.52 10.67 10.06
CA PHE A 143 -8.73 11.93 9.36
C PHE A 143 -7.49 12.33 8.56
N LYS A 144 -6.31 12.34 9.19
CA LYS A 144 -5.03 12.58 8.51
C LYS A 144 -4.86 11.61 7.32
N ARG A 145 -5.10 10.31 7.49
CA ARG A 145 -4.96 9.31 6.40
C ARG A 145 -5.90 9.58 5.23
N ILE A 146 -7.13 10.04 5.49
CA ILE A 146 -8.08 10.47 4.47
C ILE A 146 -7.55 11.71 3.74
N MET A 147 -7.12 12.74 4.48
CA MET A 147 -6.56 13.96 3.89
C MET A 147 -5.30 13.66 3.04
N GLU A 148 -4.39 12.84 3.53
CA GLU A 148 -3.22 12.38 2.78
C GLU A 148 -3.62 11.70 1.46
N THR A 149 -4.69 10.89 1.48
CA THR A 149 -5.18 10.19 0.29
C THR A 149 -5.62 11.14 -0.82
N PHE A 150 -6.25 12.25 -0.47
CA PHE A 150 -6.73 13.23 -1.46
C PHE A 150 -5.65 14.24 -1.86
N PHE A 151 -4.84 14.69 -0.91
CA PHE A 151 -3.97 15.87 -1.09
C PHE A 151 -2.47 15.55 -1.21
N VAL A 152 -2.02 14.40 -0.72
CA VAL A 152 -0.58 14.05 -0.67
C VAL A 152 -0.24 12.87 -1.57
N HIS A 153 -1.01 11.78 -1.49
CA HIS A 153 -0.69 10.54 -2.18
C HIS A 153 -0.77 10.66 -3.71
N ARG A 154 0.32 10.26 -4.36
CA ARG A 154 0.43 10.15 -5.82
C ARG A 154 0.56 8.67 -6.19
N PHE A 155 -0.51 8.08 -6.71
CA PHE A 155 -0.58 6.67 -7.05
C PHE A 155 0.06 6.38 -8.42
N SER A 156 0.77 5.25 -8.55
CA SER A 156 1.35 4.80 -9.82
C SER A 156 0.37 4.04 -10.70
N HIS A 157 -0.65 3.42 -10.09
CA HIS A 157 -1.74 2.78 -10.78
C HIS A 157 -3.01 3.61 -10.57
N ALA A 158 -3.85 3.72 -11.60
CA ALA A 158 -5.08 4.50 -11.53
C ALA A 158 -6.16 3.82 -10.67
N THR A 159 -6.28 2.49 -10.76
CA THR A 159 -7.43 1.76 -10.22
C THR A 159 -7.08 0.43 -9.55
N SER A 160 -8.02 -0.05 -8.74
CA SER A 160 -8.01 -1.35 -8.06
C SER A 160 -9.34 -2.08 -8.28
N PRO A 161 -9.36 -3.43 -8.25
CA PRO A 161 -10.60 -4.20 -8.26
C PRO A 161 -11.54 -3.83 -7.12
N LEU A 162 -12.83 -3.69 -7.41
CA LEU A 162 -13.86 -3.32 -6.43
C LEU A 162 -13.92 -4.29 -5.23
N SER A 163 -13.64 -5.59 -5.44
CA SER A 163 -13.57 -6.58 -4.36
C SER A 163 -12.56 -6.23 -3.27
N ASN A 164 -11.49 -5.51 -3.62
CA ASN A 164 -10.48 -5.07 -2.66
C ASN A 164 -11.03 -4.02 -1.70
N VAL A 165 -12.00 -3.20 -2.12
CA VAL A 165 -12.66 -2.22 -1.25
C VAL A 165 -13.34 -2.95 -0.10
N PHE A 166 -14.18 -3.94 -0.39
CA PHE A 166 -14.92 -4.69 0.63
C PHE A 166 -13.98 -5.42 1.59
N ARG A 167 -12.94 -6.06 1.06
CA ARG A 167 -11.93 -6.75 1.87
C ARG A 167 -11.18 -5.80 2.80
N ASN A 168 -10.74 -4.66 2.28
CA ASN A 168 -10.01 -3.69 3.08
C ASN A 168 -10.93 -3.05 4.12
N CYS A 169 -12.15 -2.66 3.74
CA CYS A 169 -13.14 -2.16 4.70
C CYS A 169 -13.41 -3.18 5.80
N ALA A 170 -13.68 -4.44 5.46
CA ALA A 170 -13.89 -5.49 6.47
C ALA A 170 -12.71 -5.59 7.44
N TYR A 171 -11.46 -5.57 6.96
CA TYR A 171 -10.27 -5.58 7.81
C TYR A 171 -10.20 -4.36 8.73
N TYR A 172 -10.19 -3.14 8.17
CA TYR A 172 -9.99 -1.93 8.95
C TYR A 172 -11.16 -1.64 9.89
N TRP A 173 -12.39 -1.84 9.43
CA TRP A 173 -13.59 -1.55 10.21
C TRP A 173 -13.74 -2.53 11.37
N THR A 174 -13.42 -3.81 11.15
CA THR A 174 -13.44 -4.83 12.23
C THR A 174 -12.38 -4.54 13.27
N PHE A 175 -11.13 -4.26 12.86
CA PHE A 175 -10.09 -3.88 13.83
C PHE A 175 -10.43 -2.55 14.53
N GLY A 176 -11.02 -1.59 13.82
CA GLY A 176 -11.48 -0.34 14.41
C GLY A 176 -12.56 -0.55 15.47
N ALA A 177 -13.57 -1.39 15.19
CA ALA A 177 -14.58 -1.78 16.15
C ALA A 177 -13.96 -2.54 17.34
N PHE A 178 -13.04 -3.47 17.08
CA PHE A 178 -12.38 -4.27 18.11
C PHE A 178 -11.58 -3.39 19.08
N ILE A 179 -10.75 -2.46 18.58
CA ILE A 179 -10.01 -1.54 19.46
C ILE A 179 -10.97 -0.59 20.20
N ALA A 180 -11.94 -0.02 19.48
CA ALA A 180 -12.91 0.90 20.09
C ALA A 180 -13.70 0.22 21.21
N TYR A 181 -14.10 -1.05 21.02
CA TYR A 181 -14.81 -1.83 22.01
C TYR A 181 -14.02 -1.97 23.32
N TYR A 182 -12.74 -2.38 23.25
CA TYR A 182 -11.95 -2.62 24.46
C TYR A 182 -11.49 -1.34 25.14
N VAL A 183 -11.09 -0.32 24.37
CA VAL A 183 -10.62 0.95 24.97
C VAL A 183 -11.78 1.70 25.64
N ASN A 184 -12.98 1.69 25.04
CA ASN A 184 -14.14 2.43 25.57
C ASN A 184 -15.04 1.58 26.48
N HIS A 185 -14.60 0.36 26.84
CA HIS A 185 -15.37 -0.58 27.65
C HIS A 185 -15.65 -0.01 29.05
N PRO A 186 -16.83 -0.24 29.65
CA PRO A 186 -17.13 0.24 31.00
C PRO A 186 -16.21 -0.30 32.10
N LEU A 187 -15.61 -1.46 31.87
CA LEU A 187 -14.63 -2.09 32.79
C LEU A 187 -13.17 -1.76 32.44
N TYR A 188 -12.94 -0.77 31.57
CA TYR A 188 -11.59 -0.37 31.20
C TYR A 188 -10.85 0.27 32.38
N THR A 189 -9.67 -0.27 32.71
CA THR A 189 -8.81 0.27 33.76
C THR A 189 -7.70 1.13 33.12
N PRO A 190 -7.64 2.44 33.40
CA PRO A 190 -6.62 3.31 32.81
C PRO A 190 -5.23 3.06 33.40
N VAL A 191 -4.22 3.39 32.61
CA VAL A 191 -2.82 3.45 33.06
C VAL A 191 -2.55 4.72 33.87
N SER A 192 -1.36 4.85 34.45
CA SER A 192 -0.94 6.08 35.14
C SER A 192 -0.94 7.29 34.19
N ASP A 193 -1.20 8.49 34.73
CA ASP A 193 -1.20 9.74 33.95
C ASP A 193 0.12 9.98 33.20
N LEU A 194 1.25 9.67 33.85
CA LEU A 194 2.58 9.76 33.23
C LEU A 194 2.73 8.81 32.04
N GLN A 195 2.34 7.53 32.20
CA GLN A 195 2.42 6.55 31.12
C GLN A 195 1.51 6.92 29.93
N MET A 196 0.29 7.39 30.22
CA MET A 196 -0.63 7.89 29.21
C MET A 196 0.00 9.02 28.38
N LYS A 197 0.57 10.04 29.06
CA LYS A 197 1.21 11.19 28.42
C LYS A 197 2.43 10.78 27.59
N ILE A 198 3.28 9.89 28.09
CA ILE A 198 4.43 9.36 27.36
C ILE A 198 3.97 8.60 26.11
N GLY A 199 2.99 7.71 26.24
CA GLY A 199 2.49 6.89 25.14
C GLY A 199 1.89 7.74 24.02
N PHE A 200 0.97 8.65 24.35
CA PHE A 200 0.39 9.56 23.34
C PHE A 200 1.43 10.55 22.78
N GLY A 201 2.35 11.05 23.61
CA GLY A 201 3.43 11.94 23.15
C GLY A 201 4.32 11.26 22.09
N LEU A 202 4.77 10.03 22.36
CA LEU A 202 5.51 9.22 21.40
C LEU A 202 4.66 8.92 20.16
N GLY A 203 3.38 8.60 20.36
CA GLY A 203 2.42 8.35 19.28
C GLY A 203 2.28 9.53 18.33
N ILE A 204 2.14 10.75 18.86
CA ILE A 204 1.95 11.98 18.06
C ILE A 204 3.23 12.33 17.30
N ILE A 205 4.39 12.26 17.95
CA ILE A 205 5.68 12.49 17.27
C ILE A 205 5.85 11.54 16.08
N CYS A 206 5.56 10.25 16.29
CA CYS A 206 5.64 9.26 15.21
C CYS A 206 4.62 9.51 14.10
N GLN A 207 3.42 9.99 14.44
CA GLN A 207 2.39 10.32 13.47
C GLN A 207 2.75 11.53 12.60
N ILE A 208 3.39 12.56 13.18
CA ILE A 208 3.96 13.69 12.44
C ILE A 208 5.11 13.21 11.55
N ALA A 209 6.01 12.38 12.07
CA ALA A 209 7.11 11.80 11.29
C ALA A 209 6.59 10.95 10.12
N ASN A 210 5.52 10.19 10.31
CA ASN A 210 4.83 9.44 9.26
C ASN A 210 4.25 10.35 8.17
N PHE A 211 3.61 11.47 8.54
CA PHE A 211 3.11 12.45 7.58
C PHE A 211 4.25 13.02 6.73
N TYR A 212 5.35 13.39 7.37
CA TYR A 212 6.52 13.91 6.68
C TYR A 212 7.13 12.87 5.73
N CYS A 213 7.20 11.60 6.13
CA CYS A 213 7.59 10.51 5.24
C CYS A 213 6.67 10.41 4.01
N HIS A 214 5.37 10.61 4.15
CA HIS A 214 4.43 10.57 3.03
C HIS A 214 4.62 11.75 2.06
N ILE A 215 4.92 12.95 2.56
CA ILE A 215 5.28 14.09 1.72
C ILE A 215 6.54 13.77 0.91
N LEU A 216 7.61 13.26 1.56
CA LEU A 216 8.85 12.88 0.87
C LEU A 216 8.59 11.82 -0.21
N LEU A 217 7.74 10.83 0.07
CA LEU A 217 7.36 9.82 -0.92
C LEU A 217 6.56 10.39 -2.08
N SER A 218 5.67 11.36 -1.84
CA SER A 218 4.90 12.01 -2.92
C SER A 218 5.79 12.83 -3.86
N ASN A 219 6.88 13.41 -3.34
CA ASN A 219 7.81 14.21 -4.13
C ASN A 219 8.69 13.37 -5.07
N LEU A 220 8.72 12.04 -4.91
CA LEU A 220 9.41 11.14 -5.84
C LEU A 220 8.66 10.95 -7.17
N ARG A 221 7.44 11.48 -7.30
CA ARG A 221 6.60 11.34 -8.48
C ARG A 221 6.16 12.72 -8.96
N GLY A 222 5.97 12.89 -10.26
CA GLY A 222 5.37 14.07 -10.86
C GLY A 222 3.90 14.25 -10.40
N PRO A 223 3.31 15.43 -10.59
CA PRO A 223 1.95 15.75 -10.15
C PRO A 223 0.88 14.79 -10.69
N ASP A 224 1.10 14.25 -11.89
CA ASP A 224 0.24 13.29 -12.58
C ASP A 224 0.44 11.83 -12.12
N GLY A 225 1.24 11.62 -11.07
CA GLY A 225 1.62 10.29 -10.58
C GLY A 225 2.65 9.58 -11.45
N SER A 226 3.20 10.23 -12.48
CA SER A 226 4.29 9.66 -13.27
C SER A 226 5.59 9.62 -12.46
N GLY A 227 6.37 8.57 -12.63
CA GLY A 227 7.60 8.39 -11.87
C GLY A 227 8.05 6.95 -11.91
N GLY A 228 9.31 6.74 -12.30
CA GLY A 228 9.94 5.44 -12.15
C GLY A 228 10.18 5.10 -10.68
N TYR A 229 10.70 3.91 -10.41
CA TYR A 229 11.23 3.62 -9.09
C TYR A 229 12.34 4.61 -8.75
N GLN A 230 12.27 5.22 -7.57
CA GLN A 230 13.32 6.05 -7.02
C GLN A 230 13.62 5.60 -5.59
N ILE A 231 14.87 5.79 -5.17
CA ILE A 231 15.25 5.55 -3.77
C ILE A 231 14.85 6.81 -2.98
N PRO A 232 13.96 6.69 -1.98
CA PRO A 232 13.65 7.81 -1.10
C PRO A 232 14.91 8.24 -0.34
N ARG A 233 15.14 9.55 -0.25
CA ARG A 233 16.27 10.15 0.49
C ARG A 233 15.75 11.24 1.41
N GLY A 234 16.51 11.51 2.48
CA GLY A 234 16.17 12.50 3.50
C GLY A 234 15.45 11.90 4.71
N PHE A 235 15.58 12.58 5.85
CA PHE A 235 14.98 12.16 7.12
C PHE A 235 15.32 10.69 7.47
N LEU A 236 14.36 9.94 7.99
CA LEU A 236 14.49 8.53 8.34
C LEU A 236 14.76 7.62 7.13
N PHE A 237 14.53 8.06 5.89
CA PHE A 237 14.87 7.25 4.70
C PHE A 237 16.37 7.09 4.49
N ASN A 238 17.20 7.94 5.12
CA ASN A 238 18.65 7.77 5.14
C ASN A 238 19.08 6.55 5.98
N ILE A 239 18.20 6.06 6.86
CA ILE A 239 18.50 4.99 7.81
C ILE A 239 17.67 3.74 7.50
N VAL A 240 16.39 3.91 7.14
CA VAL A 240 15.42 2.81 6.93
C VAL A 240 14.74 2.89 5.57
N THR A 241 14.63 1.76 4.87
CA THR A 241 14.09 1.75 3.49
C THR A 241 12.62 2.12 3.44
N CYS A 242 11.87 1.73 4.47
CA CYS A 242 10.42 1.98 4.59
C CYS A 242 10.14 2.79 5.86
N ALA A 243 10.75 3.97 5.97
CA ALA A 243 10.61 4.84 7.13
C ALA A 243 9.16 5.15 7.51
N ASN A 244 8.26 5.26 6.52
CA ASN A 244 6.83 5.46 6.75
C ASN A 244 6.17 4.30 7.53
N TYR A 245 6.51 3.04 7.23
CA TYR A 245 5.99 1.90 7.97
C TYR A 245 6.58 1.81 9.38
N THR A 246 7.85 2.17 9.51
CA THR A 246 8.51 2.21 10.81
C THR A 246 7.81 3.20 11.73
N THR A 247 7.61 4.44 11.28
CA THR A 247 6.90 5.45 12.07
C THR A 247 5.45 5.09 12.32
N GLU A 248 4.77 4.42 11.37
CA GLU A 248 3.43 3.88 11.56
C GLU A 248 3.38 2.84 12.70
N ILE A 249 4.31 1.89 12.75
CA ILE A 249 4.37 0.88 13.81
C ILE A 249 4.62 1.53 15.17
N TYR A 250 5.59 2.46 15.25
CA TYR A 250 5.91 3.14 16.51
C TYR A 250 4.77 4.04 16.99
N GLN A 251 4.00 4.66 16.10
CA GLN A 251 2.84 5.44 16.52
C GLN A 251 1.80 4.55 17.22
N TRP A 252 1.57 3.35 16.69
CA TRP A 252 0.63 2.38 17.26
C TRP A 252 1.20 1.74 18.53
N LEU A 253 2.51 1.61 18.65
CA LEU A 253 3.17 1.25 19.91
C LEU A 253 2.91 2.31 20.98
N GLY A 254 3.06 3.60 20.66
CA GLY A 254 2.74 4.71 21.57
C GLY A 254 1.29 4.71 22.02
N PHE A 255 0.35 4.55 21.08
CA PHE A 255 -1.08 4.38 21.38
C PHE A 255 -1.34 3.21 22.35
N ASN A 256 -0.64 2.09 22.16
CA ASN A 256 -0.78 0.91 23.01
C ASN A 256 -0.11 1.04 24.38
N ILE A 257 0.97 1.79 24.50
CA ILE A 257 1.55 2.18 25.80
C ILE A 257 0.54 3.03 26.59
N ALA A 258 -0.16 3.95 25.91
CA ALA A 258 -1.13 4.83 26.56
C ALA A 258 -2.46 4.15 26.91
N THR A 259 -2.91 3.18 26.11
CA THR A 259 -4.22 2.53 26.31
C THR A 259 -4.12 1.17 26.99
N GLN A 260 -3.03 0.43 26.82
CA GLN A 260 -2.75 -0.86 27.46
C GLN A 260 -3.90 -1.87 27.38
N THR A 261 -4.41 -2.14 26.17
CA THR A 261 -5.42 -3.17 25.94
C THR A 261 -4.84 -4.37 25.20
N VAL A 262 -5.26 -5.59 25.55
CA VAL A 262 -4.86 -6.82 24.83
C VAL A 262 -5.24 -6.71 23.35
N ALA A 263 -6.44 -6.22 23.06
CA ALA A 263 -6.91 -5.99 21.70
C ALA A 263 -5.97 -5.07 20.90
N GLY A 264 -5.51 -3.99 21.52
CA GLY A 264 -4.57 -3.05 20.93
C GLY A 264 -3.21 -3.67 20.61
N TYR A 265 -2.65 -4.45 21.53
CA TYR A 265 -1.38 -5.15 21.29
C TYR A 265 -1.49 -6.24 20.22
N VAL A 266 -2.62 -6.97 20.17
CA VAL A 266 -2.90 -7.92 19.09
C VAL A 266 -2.92 -7.20 17.74
N PHE A 267 -3.63 -6.09 17.65
CA PHE A 267 -3.63 -5.25 16.45
C PHE A 267 -2.23 -4.77 16.07
N LEU A 268 -1.43 -4.29 17.03
CA LEU A 268 -0.06 -3.84 16.79
C LEU A 268 0.81 -4.95 16.19
N VAL A 269 0.78 -6.16 16.76
CA VAL A 269 1.55 -7.31 16.27
C VAL A 269 1.12 -7.68 14.86
N VAL A 270 -0.19 -7.81 14.62
CA VAL A 270 -0.73 -8.14 13.29
C VAL A 270 -0.31 -7.08 12.27
N ALA A 271 -0.51 -5.80 12.58
CA ALA A 271 -0.15 -4.69 11.72
C ALA A 271 1.37 -4.65 11.44
N ALA A 272 2.20 -4.87 12.46
CA ALA A 272 3.66 -4.89 12.32
C ALA A 272 4.15 -6.04 11.44
N LEU A 273 3.61 -7.26 11.61
CA LEU A 273 3.97 -8.42 10.78
C LEU A 273 3.63 -8.19 9.31
N ILE A 274 2.42 -7.71 9.06
CA ILE A 274 1.94 -7.42 7.71
C ILE A 274 2.80 -6.34 7.04
N MET A 275 3.02 -5.20 7.72
CA MET A 275 3.87 -4.13 7.21
C MET A 275 5.32 -4.57 7.01
N SER A 276 5.82 -5.47 7.87
CA SER A 276 7.18 -6.04 7.76
C SER A 276 7.36 -6.90 6.53
N ASN A 277 6.39 -7.73 6.21
CA ASN A 277 6.43 -8.48 4.97
C ASN A 277 6.46 -7.54 3.75
N TRP A 278 5.67 -6.46 3.76
CA TRP A 278 5.67 -5.48 2.67
C TRP A 278 6.98 -4.70 2.57
N ALA A 279 7.55 -4.29 3.71
CA ALA A 279 8.83 -3.60 3.75
C ALA A 279 9.94 -4.43 3.13
N LEU A 280 9.98 -5.73 3.47
CA LEU A 280 10.95 -6.68 2.94
C LEU A 280 10.81 -6.88 1.43
N ALA A 281 9.57 -7.04 0.94
CA ALA A 281 9.31 -7.14 -0.50
C ALA A 281 9.78 -5.88 -1.24
N LYS A 282 9.49 -4.69 -0.69
CA LYS A 282 9.89 -3.40 -1.26
C LYS A 282 11.41 -3.22 -1.27
N HIS A 283 12.07 -3.57 -0.16
CA HIS A 283 13.52 -3.53 -0.05
C HIS A 283 14.21 -4.47 -1.05
N ARG A 284 13.74 -5.73 -1.16
CA ARG A 284 14.27 -6.70 -2.14
C ARG A 284 14.14 -6.16 -3.57
N ARG A 285 13.02 -5.53 -3.90
CA ARG A 285 12.80 -4.94 -5.22
C ARG A 285 13.76 -3.79 -5.51
N LEU A 286 13.93 -2.86 -4.57
CA LEU A 286 14.86 -1.74 -4.73
C LEU A 286 16.32 -2.21 -4.84
N ARG A 287 16.72 -3.25 -4.10
CA ARG A 287 18.06 -3.86 -4.26
C ARG A 287 18.31 -4.42 -5.65
N LYS A 288 17.31 -5.08 -6.25
CA LYS A 288 17.43 -5.60 -7.62
C LYS A 288 17.58 -4.48 -8.65
N LEU A 289 16.88 -3.36 -8.44
CA LEU A 289 16.88 -2.22 -9.36
C LEU A 289 18.10 -1.31 -9.20
N PHE A 290 18.67 -1.23 -8.00
CA PHE A 290 19.71 -0.26 -7.65
C PHE A 290 20.88 -0.91 -6.90
N VAL A 291 21.46 -1.95 -7.53
CA VAL A 291 22.49 -2.83 -6.97
C VAL A 291 23.62 -2.08 -6.24
N CYS A 292 24.06 -0.91 -6.74
CA CYS A 292 25.17 -0.14 -6.16
C CYS A 292 24.78 1.01 -5.20
N LYS A 293 23.49 1.29 -4.96
CA LYS A 293 23.07 2.53 -4.25
C LYS A 293 22.45 2.31 -2.86
N MET A 294 22.25 1.07 -2.40
CA MET A 294 21.36 0.82 -1.26
C MET A 294 22.10 0.33 0.00
N PHE A 295 22.63 1.27 0.78
CA PHE A 295 23.18 1.06 2.14
C PHE A 295 22.14 1.39 3.23
N ILE A 296 20.91 0.90 3.09
CA ILE A 296 19.81 1.27 3.99
C ILE A 296 19.41 0.06 4.84
N ARG A 297 19.35 0.23 6.17
CA ARG A 297 19.00 -0.84 7.13
C ARG A 297 17.51 -1.19 7.11
N ILE A 298 17.19 -2.42 7.51
CA ILE A 298 15.82 -2.87 7.81
C ILE A 298 15.71 -3.01 9.33
N TRP A 299 15.42 -1.92 10.03
CA TRP A 299 15.26 -1.95 11.50
C TRP A 299 13.99 -2.67 11.97
N MET A 300 13.03 -2.91 11.08
CA MET A 300 11.75 -3.56 11.42
C MET A 300 11.88 -5.01 11.89
N ILE A 301 13.00 -5.66 11.65
CA ILE A 301 13.22 -7.05 12.09
C ILE A 301 13.65 -7.08 13.56
N ASP A 302 14.51 -6.18 14.02
CA ASP A 302 15.13 -6.28 15.35
C ASP A 302 14.12 -6.09 16.49
N LEU A 303 13.05 -5.31 16.30
CA LEU A 303 12.02 -5.06 17.33
C LEU A 303 10.94 -6.14 17.40
N CYS A 304 10.54 -6.69 16.26
CA CYS A 304 9.67 -7.87 16.21
C CYS A 304 10.41 -9.11 16.71
N ASP A 305 11.69 -9.26 16.36
CA ASP A 305 12.53 -10.37 16.86
C ASP A 305 12.83 -10.20 18.36
N PHE A 306 13.03 -8.97 18.85
CA PHE A 306 13.14 -8.70 20.28
C PHE A 306 11.82 -9.01 21.01
N ALA A 307 10.69 -8.48 20.55
CA ALA A 307 9.39 -8.77 21.18
C ALA A 307 9.03 -10.26 21.12
N TYR A 308 9.29 -10.93 20.00
CA TYR A 308 9.08 -12.37 19.83
C TYR A 308 10.03 -13.18 20.73
N SER A 309 11.32 -12.83 20.78
CA SER A 309 12.31 -13.51 21.63
C SER A 309 12.05 -13.27 23.11
N SER A 310 11.52 -12.09 23.49
CA SER A 310 11.12 -11.78 24.87
C SER A 310 9.85 -12.52 25.29
N LEU A 311 8.91 -12.74 24.37
CA LEU A 311 7.64 -13.44 24.64
C LEU A 311 7.78 -14.97 24.58
N THR A 312 8.68 -15.51 23.75
CA THR A 312 8.81 -16.96 23.50
C THR A 312 10.07 -17.59 24.08
N GLY A 313 11.06 -16.79 24.49
CA GLY A 313 12.39 -17.27 24.89
C GLY A 313 13.23 -17.83 23.73
N ILE A 314 12.72 -17.80 22.49
CA ILE A 314 13.39 -18.37 21.31
C ILE A 314 14.10 -17.24 20.54
N ALA A 315 15.42 -17.26 20.56
CA ALA A 315 16.23 -16.36 19.73
C ALA A 315 16.12 -16.78 18.24
N ILE A 316 15.56 -15.92 17.41
CA ILE A 316 15.54 -16.12 15.95
C ILE A 316 16.96 -15.90 15.42
N ARG A 317 17.72 -16.99 15.26
CA ARG A 317 19.09 -16.93 14.71
C ARG A 317 19.02 -16.80 13.19
N ARG A 318 19.10 -15.57 12.65
CA ARG A 318 19.38 -15.34 11.23
C ARG A 318 20.80 -14.83 11.03
N LYS A 319 21.45 -15.29 9.94
CA LYS A 319 22.79 -14.86 9.52
C LYS A 319 22.87 -13.33 9.55
N ARG A 320 23.70 -12.80 10.45
CA ARG A 320 24.07 -11.39 10.53
C ARG A 320 24.77 -11.04 9.22
N TRP A 321 24.10 -10.29 8.35
CA TRP A 321 24.69 -9.84 7.10
C TRP A 321 25.72 -8.77 7.43
N LYS A 322 27.01 -9.09 7.24
CA LYS A 322 28.13 -8.18 7.50
C LYS A 322 27.97 -6.91 6.67
N THR A 323 28.03 -5.77 7.35
CA THR A 323 28.24 -4.44 6.81
C THR A 323 29.69 -4.30 6.34
N GLU A 324 29.91 -4.12 5.04
CA GLU A 324 31.17 -3.57 4.51
C GLU A 324 30.91 -2.14 4.03
N VAL A 325 31.62 -1.20 4.63
CA VAL A 325 31.62 0.22 4.25
C VAL A 325 32.76 0.38 3.26
N SER A 326 32.46 0.66 2.00
CA SER A 326 33.45 1.06 1.00
C SER A 326 32.95 2.30 0.27
N THR A 327 33.72 3.38 0.39
CA THR A 327 33.46 4.69 -0.19
C THR A 327 34.19 4.76 -1.52
N GLN A 328 33.50 4.58 -2.65
CA GLN A 328 34.03 5.02 -3.95
C GLN A 328 32.92 5.70 -4.78
N MET A 329 33.14 6.98 -5.06
CA MET A 329 32.42 7.73 -6.09
C MET A 329 33.02 7.37 -7.46
N GLY A 330 32.20 6.85 -8.36
CA GLY A 330 32.55 6.56 -9.75
C GLY A 330 31.34 6.72 -10.67
N THR A 331 31.60 7.25 -11.87
CA THR A 331 30.66 7.76 -12.87
C THR A 331 29.66 6.73 -13.44
N PHE A 332 28.51 7.24 -13.88
CA PHE A 332 27.24 6.52 -14.01
C PHE A 332 26.92 6.07 -15.44
N THR A 333 26.57 4.79 -15.62
CA THR A 333 25.78 4.29 -16.75
C THR A 333 24.60 3.47 -16.21
N SER A 334 23.39 3.73 -16.71
CA SER A 334 22.18 2.98 -16.35
C SER A 334 22.11 1.70 -17.18
N VAL A 335 22.19 0.54 -16.54
CA VAL A 335 21.95 -0.76 -17.18
C VAL A 335 20.45 -1.09 -17.10
N PRO A 336 19.76 -1.45 -18.20
CA PRO A 336 18.37 -1.88 -18.18
C PRO A 336 18.29 -3.33 -17.67
N VAL A 337 17.50 -3.57 -16.62
CA VAL A 337 17.19 -4.94 -16.14
C VAL A 337 15.68 -5.07 -15.92
N GLU A 338 15.13 -6.15 -16.49
CA GLU A 338 13.71 -6.48 -16.57
C GLU A 338 13.04 -6.63 -15.19
N ALA A 339 11.85 -6.05 -15.06
CA ALA A 339 11.07 -6.01 -13.83
C ALA A 339 10.33 -7.33 -13.56
N SER A 340 10.83 -8.12 -12.60
CA SER A 340 10.09 -9.25 -12.02
C SER A 340 8.90 -8.77 -11.16
N GLY A 341 7.75 -8.56 -11.78
CA GLY A 341 6.50 -8.18 -11.10
C GLY A 341 5.81 -9.35 -10.37
N GLU A 342 6.15 -9.59 -9.10
CA GLU A 342 5.41 -10.54 -8.24
C GLU A 342 3.93 -10.11 -8.09
N PRO A 343 2.99 -11.08 -8.00
CA PRO A 343 1.58 -10.78 -7.73
C PRO A 343 1.45 -10.06 -6.37
N ALA A 344 0.65 -8.99 -6.34
CA ALA A 344 0.41 -8.25 -5.11
C ALA A 344 -0.21 -9.17 -4.05
N PRO A 345 0.29 -9.15 -2.80
CA PRO A 345 -0.32 -9.92 -1.73
C PRO A 345 -1.75 -9.44 -1.51
N PRO A 346 -2.63 -10.32 -1.05
CA PRO A 346 -4.06 -10.12 -1.15
C PRO A 346 -4.59 -9.06 -0.15
N PHE A 347 -3.75 -8.62 0.81
CA PHE A 347 -3.91 -7.37 1.54
C PHE A 347 -2.75 -6.45 1.15
N SER A 348 -3.05 -5.36 0.45
CA SER A 348 -2.03 -4.44 -0.04
C SER A 348 -2.53 -3.00 0.08
N PRO A 349 -2.12 -2.26 1.12
CA PRO A 349 -2.50 -0.87 1.27
C PRO A 349 -1.67 0.01 0.34
N ILE A 350 -2.13 1.26 0.22
CA ILE A 350 -1.60 2.48 -0.43
C ILE A 350 -0.27 2.33 -1.17
N TRP A 351 0.74 1.81 -0.51
CA TRP A 351 2.14 1.97 -0.86
C TRP A 351 2.70 0.91 -1.80
N TYR A 352 2.04 -0.24 -1.97
CA TYR A 352 2.42 -1.20 -3.01
C TYR A 352 2.25 -0.59 -4.41
N TYR A 353 1.32 0.37 -4.52
CA TYR A 353 0.98 1.09 -5.74
C TYR A 353 1.55 2.52 -5.78
N VAL A 354 2.38 2.94 -4.82
CA VAL A 354 3.13 4.22 -4.90
C VAL A 354 4.53 3.98 -5.46
N LEU A 355 5.11 2.79 -5.22
CA LEU A 355 6.31 2.31 -5.90
C LEU A 355 5.96 1.11 -6.79
N GLY A 356 5.09 1.29 -7.78
CA GLY A 356 4.91 0.34 -8.88
C GLY A 356 5.97 0.56 -9.98
N PRO A 357 6.28 -0.46 -10.82
CA PRO A 357 7.14 -0.27 -11.98
C PRO A 357 6.58 0.78 -12.95
N ARG A 358 7.46 1.33 -13.79
CA ARG A 358 7.06 2.01 -15.02
C ARG A 358 6.01 1.13 -15.70
N ALA A 359 4.84 1.72 -15.96
CA ALA A 359 3.86 1.16 -16.87
C ALA A 359 4.52 1.00 -18.23
#